data_AF-A0A424L529-F1
#
_entry.id   AF-A0A424L529-F1
#
_cell.length_a   1.000
_cell.length_b   1.000
_cell.length_c   1.000
_cell.angle_alpha   90.00
_cell.angle_beta   90.00
_cell.angle_gamma   90.00
#
_symmetry.space_group_name_H-M   'P 1'
#
loop_
_entity.id
_entity.type
_entity.pdbx_description
1 polymer ?
#
loop_
_entity_poly.entity_id
_entity_poly.type
_entity_poly.pdbx_seq_one_letter_code
_entity_poly.pdbx_strand_id
1 'polypeptide(L)'
;MTSSDKWDGERRAVKAVQVAFDVGDEVNLLIRREALEQSINPSDRVRQILGLPISRKPVRPRLSISLSESDFEQLAEQFGLLLDDRLGIRRVAAEKLIDHLDYHAGDMPSANDEN
;
A
#
# COMPACT_ATOMS: atom_id res chain seq x y z
N MET A 1 -8.75 47.97 -26.80
CA MET A 1 -7.97 47.54 -25.61
C MET A 1 -7.89 46.02 -25.66
N THR A 2 -6.66 45.53 -25.52
CA THR A 2 -6.12 44.29 -26.08
C THR A 2 -6.48 43.02 -25.29
N SER A 3 -6.95 42.01 -26.02
CA SER A 3 -7.20 40.64 -25.57
C SER A 3 -5.88 39.87 -25.36
N SER A 4 -5.11 40.16 -24.30
CA SER A 4 -3.84 39.45 -24.05
C SER A 4 -3.57 39.03 -22.59
N ASP A 5 -4.50 39.24 -21.66
CA ASP A 5 -4.26 38.92 -20.22
C ASP A 5 -4.74 37.52 -19.78
N LYS A 6 -5.48 36.79 -20.62
CA LYS A 6 -5.96 35.45 -20.28
C LYS A 6 -4.96 34.31 -20.55
N TRP A 7 -3.83 34.58 -21.21
CA TRP A 7 -2.92 33.54 -21.71
C TRP A 7 -1.61 33.38 -20.93
N ASP A 8 -1.28 34.29 -20.00
CA ASP A 8 -0.01 34.22 -19.26
C ASP A 8 -0.06 33.32 -18.02
N GLY A 9 -1.26 33.01 -17.52
CA GLY A 9 -1.46 32.04 -16.43
C GLY A 9 -1.27 30.58 -16.87
N GLU A 10 -1.44 30.28 -18.16
CA GLU A 10 -1.36 28.92 -18.71
C GLU A 10 0.06 28.42 -18.97
N ARG A 11 1.07 29.30 -18.90
CA ARG A 11 2.48 28.94 -19.19
C ARG A 11 3.23 28.31 -18.01
N ARG A 12 2.65 28.31 -16.80
CA ARG A 12 3.26 27.71 -15.60
C ARG A 12 2.68 26.36 -15.18
N ALA A 13 1.95 25.69 -16.07
CA ALA A 13 1.81 24.24 -15.99
C ALA A 13 3.00 23.61 -16.71
N VAL A 14 4.20 23.68 -16.11
CA VAL A 14 5.33 22.85 -16.56
C VAL A 14 4.86 21.41 -16.37
N LYS A 15 4.47 20.75 -17.46
CA LYS A 15 4.01 19.36 -17.44
C LYS A 15 5.10 18.53 -16.79
N ALA A 16 4.75 17.78 -15.75
CA ALA A 16 5.69 16.91 -15.08
C ALA A 16 6.23 15.88 -16.08
N VAL A 17 7.54 15.83 -16.26
CA VAL A 17 8.20 14.79 -17.05
C VAL A 17 8.33 13.55 -16.17
N GLN A 18 7.81 12.42 -16.61
CA GLN A 18 8.02 11.14 -15.94
C GLN A 18 9.43 10.66 -16.23
N VAL A 19 10.18 10.31 -15.18
CA VAL A 19 11.54 9.78 -15.26
C VAL A 19 11.51 8.35 -14.77
N ALA A 20 12.04 7.43 -15.58
CA ALA A 20 12.27 6.04 -15.18
C ALA A 20 13.70 5.90 -14.65
N PHE A 21 13.86 5.14 -13.58
CA PHE A 21 15.15 4.83 -12.99
C PHE A 21 15.39 3.33 -13.13
N ASP A 22 16.63 2.95 -13.48
CA ASP A 22 17.07 1.56 -13.49
C ASP A 22 18.00 1.33 -12.29
N VAL A 23 17.42 0.84 -11.19
CA VAL A 23 18.09 0.75 -9.87
C VAL A 23 18.09 -0.68 -9.31
N GLY A 24 17.62 -1.66 -10.08
CA GLY A 24 17.49 -3.05 -9.65
C GLY A 24 16.31 -3.30 -8.71
N ASP A 25 15.98 -4.59 -8.55
CA ASP A 25 14.78 -5.03 -7.81
C ASP A 25 14.90 -4.82 -6.30
N GLU A 26 16.09 -5.01 -5.73
CA GLU A 26 16.32 -4.84 -4.29
C GLU A 26 16.06 -3.39 -3.84
N VAL A 27 16.62 -2.41 -4.57
CA VAL A 27 16.39 -0.99 -4.29
C VAL A 27 14.92 -0.63 -4.44
N ASN A 28 14.26 -1.13 -5.49
CA ASN A 28 12.83 -0.94 -5.69
C ASN A 28 11.99 -1.49 -4.53
N LEU A 29 12.33 -2.67 -4.03
CA LEU A 29 11.66 -3.31 -2.90
C LEU A 29 11.83 -2.50 -1.61
N LEU A 30 13.06 -2.06 -1.32
CA LEU A 30 13.37 -1.28 -0.12
C LEU A 30 12.66 0.08 -0.13
N ILE A 31 12.67 0.81 -1.25
CA ILE A 31 11.94 2.09 -1.36
C ILE A 31 10.44 1.90 -1.15
N ARG A 32 9.85 0.81 -1.68
CA ARG A 32 8.43 0.49 -1.48
C ARG A 32 8.12 0.18 -0.02
N ARG A 33 9.01 -0.54 0.68
CA ARG A 33 8.89 -0.83 2.11
C ARG A 33 8.95 0.45 2.94
N GLU A 34 9.95 1.29 2.73
CA GLU A 34 10.08 2.57 3.43
C GLU A 34 8.86 3.47 3.22
N ALA A 35 8.34 3.52 1.99
CA ALA A 35 7.13 4.27 1.67
C ALA A 35 5.91 3.76 2.46
N LEU A 36 5.76 2.42 2.52
CA LEU A 36 4.69 1.76 3.27
C LEU A 36 4.78 2.08 4.77
N GLU A 37 5.96 1.95 5.37
CA GLU A 37 6.21 2.25 6.79
C GLU A 37 5.90 3.72 7.13
N GLN A 38 6.21 4.63 6.21
CA GLN A 38 5.91 6.07 6.37
C GLN A 38 4.48 6.46 5.97
N SER A 39 3.63 5.50 5.58
CA SER A 39 2.27 5.76 5.11
C SER A 39 2.19 6.76 3.93
N ILE A 40 3.18 6.73 3.04
CA ILE A 40 3.25 7.51 1.79
C ILE A 40 3.32 6.57 0.58
N ASN A 41 3.11 7.10 -0.62
CA ASN A 41 3.32 6.29 -1.83
C ASN A 41 4.81 6.26 -2.22
N PRO A 42 5.25 5.27 -3.02
CA PRO A 42 6.64 5.16 -3.45
C PRO A 42 7.17 6.38 -4.22
N SER A 43 6.33 7.07 -4.99
CA SER A 43 6.73 8.27 -5.74
C SER A 43 7.08 9.43 -4.79
N ASP A 44 6.27 9.65 -3.76
CA ASP A 44 6.57 10.63 -2.71
C ASP A 44 7.84 10.23 -1.95
N ARG A 45 8.08 8.93 -1.71
CA ARG A 45 9.34 8.50 -1.09
C ARG A 45 10.55 8.81 -1.97
N VAL A 46 10.49 8.52 -3.28
CA VAL A 46 11.55 8.91 -4.24
C VAL A 46 11.77 10.42 -4.23
N ARG A 47 10.69 11.22 -4.21
CA ARG A 47 10.80 12.68 -4.11
C ARG A 47 11.49 13.14 -2.83
N GLN A 48 11.17 12.54 -1.67
CA GLN A 48 11.87 12.85 -0.42
C GLN A 48 13.36 12.55 -0.49
N ILE A 49 13.75 11.38 -1.03
CA ILE A 49 15.15 10.97 -1.18
C ILE A 49 15.90 11.98 -2.07
N LEU A 50 15.25 12.49 -3.12
CA LEU A 50 15.80 13.50 -4.02
C LEU A 50 15.68 14.95 -3.49
N GLY A 51 15.22 15.16 -2.25
CA GLY A 51 15.08 16.49 -1.66
C GLY A 51 13.95 17.35 -2.26
N LEU A 52 12.98 16.73 -2.95
CA LEU A 52 11.86 17.40 -3.58
C LEU A 52 10.64 17.50 -2.64
N PRO A 53 9.80 18.55 -2.81
CA PRO A 53 8.59 18.69 -2.01
C PRO A 53 7.58 17.58 -2.35
N ILE A 54 6.88 17.09 -1.32
CA ILE A 54 5.85 16.05 -1.44
C ILE A 54 4.48 16.53 -1.00
N SER A 55 3.43 15.96 -1.60
CA SER A 55 2.06 16.13 -1.10
C SER A 55 1.80 15.01 -0.10
N ARG A 56 1.94 15.30 1.20
CA ARG A 56 1.70 14.32 2.29
C ARG A 56 0.21 13.97 2.38
N LYS A 57 -0.29 13.19 1.43
CA LYS A 57 -1.58 12.52 1.53
C LYS A 57 -1.33 11.14 2.11
N PRO A 58 -1.72 10.87 3.37
CA PRO A 58 -1.55 9.57 3.97
C PRO A 58 -2.18 8.49 3.09
N VAL A 59 -1.39 7.50 2.70
CA VAL A 59 -1.89 6.33 1.98
C VAL A 59 -2.28 5.30 3.04
N ARG A 60 -3.56 4.95 3.10
CA ARG A 60 -4.02 3.85 3.96
C ARG A 60 -3.77 2.53 3.22
N PRO A 61 -2.88 1.65 3.70
CA PRO A 61 -2.75 0.32 3.14
C PRO A 61 -4.07 -0.43 3.33
N ARG A 62 -4.56 -1.05 2.26
CA ARG A 62 -5.77 -1.88 2.27
C ARG A 62 -5.36 -3.32 2.07
N LEU A 63 -5.69 -4.18 3.03
CA LEU A 63 -5.59 -5.62 2.88
C LEU A 63 -6.93 -6.11 2.34
N SER A 64 -7.00 -6.39 1.04
CA SER A 64 -8.21 -6.88 0.38
C SER A 64 -7.86 -7.95 -0.63
N ILE A 65 -8.69 -8.97 -0.70
CA ILE A 65 -8.64 -10.02 -1.72
C ILE A 65 -10.00 -10.11 -2.40
N SER A 66 -10.02 -10.63 -3.62
CA SER A 66 -11.26 -11.00 -4.31
C SER A 66 -11.54 -12.47 -4.02
N LEU A 67 -12.77 -12.78 -3.63
CA LEU A 67 -13.22 -14.14 -3.39
C LEU A 67 -14.36 -14.45 -4.36
N SER A 68 -14.23 -15.57 -5.07
CA SER A 68 -15.27 -16.17 -5.89
C SER A 68 -16.30 -16.89 -5.02
N GLU A 69 -17.42 -17.31 -5.62
CA GLU A 69 -18.45 -18.06 -4.90
C GLU A 69 -17.92 -19.40 -4.37
N SER A 70 -17.13 -20.12 -5.17
CA SER A 70 -16.47 -21.36 -4.75
C SER A 70 -15.46 -21.15 -3.63
N ASP A 71 -14.84 -19.96 -3.52
CA ASP A 71 -13.95 -19.68 -2.39
C ASP A 71 -14.75 -19.52 -1.09
N PHE A 72 -15.91 -18.88 -1.16
CA PHE A 72 -16.79 -18.78 0.00
C PHE A 72 -17.37 -20.12 0.43
N GLU A 73 -17.65 -21.04 -0.50
CA GLU A 73 -18.05 -22.42 -0.19
C GLU A 73 -16.96 -23.16 0.60
N GLN A 74 -15.72 -23.10 0.11
CA GLN A 74 -14.57 -23.70 0.78
C GLN A 74 -14.33 -23.10 2.17
N LEU A 75 -14.42 -21.76 2.29
CA LEU A 75 -14.25 -21.08 3.57
C LEU A 75 -15.39 -21.42 4.55
N ALA A 76 -16.63 -21.52 4.07
CA ALA A 76 -17.77 -21.92 4.88
C ALA A 76 -17.57 -23.33 5.45
N GLU A 77 -17.18 -24.28 4.61
CA GLU A 77 -16.86 -25.65 5.03
C GLU A 77 -15.71 -25.68 6.05
N GLN A 78 -14.60 -24.98 5.76
CA GLN A 78 -13.43 -24.93 6.62
C GLN A 78 -13.74 -24.30 7.99
N PHE A 79 -14.63 -23.30 8.03
CA PHE A 79 -14.98 -22.60 9.26
C PHE A 79 -16.18 -23.22 9.98
N GLY A 80 -16.82 -24.24 9.41
CA GLY A 80 -18.04 -24.83 9.94
C GLY A 80 -19.22 -23.85 9.95
N LEU A 81 -19.25 -22.91 9.00
CA LEU A 81 -20.29 -21.89 8.84
C LEU A 81 -21.19 -22.21 7.65
N LEU A 82 -22.37 -21.59 7.62
CA LEU A 82 -23.25 -21.65 6.45
C LEU A 82 -22.73 -20.69 5.37
N LEU A 83 -22.87 -21.06 4.09
CA LEU A 83 -22.46 -20.22 2.95
C LEU A 83 -23.15 -18.84 2.94
N ASP A 84 -24.39 -18.80 3.44
CA ASP A 84 -25.19 -17.58 3.57
C ASP A 84 -24.66 -16.65 4.67
N ASP A 85 -23.89 -17.18 5.63
CA ASP A 85 -23.22 -16.39 6.67
C ASP A 85 -21.90 -15.77 6.16
N ARG A 86 -22.02 -14.98 5.08
CA ARG A 86 -20.90 -14.25 4.48
C ARG A 86 -20.25 -13.25 5.44
N LEU A 87 -20.97 -12.80 6.46
CA LEU A 87 -20.41 -11.92 7.49
C LEU A 87 -19.53 -12.72 8.47
N GLY A 88 -20.03 -13.86 8.97
CA GLY A 88 -19.27 -14.77 9.81
C GLY A 88 -18.01 -15.28 9.11
N ILE A 89 -18.11 -15.68 7.84
CA ILE A 89 -16.95 -16.13 7.04
C ILE A 89 -15.87 -15.04 6.96
N ARG A 90 -16.26 -13.78 6.68
CA ARG A 90 -15.31 -12.66 6.63
C ARG A 90 -14.68 -12.37 7.98
N ARG A 91 -15.44 -12.49 9.06
CA ARG A 91 -14.94 -12.28 10.43
C ARG A 91 -13.90 -13.33 10.80
N VAL A 92 -14.21 -14.62 10.63
CA VAL A 92 -13.29 -15.72 10.94
C VAL A 92 -12.04 -15.65 10.05
N ALA A 93 -12.19 -15.27 8.78
CA ALA A 93 -11.04 -15.03 7.90
C ALA A 93 -10.14 -13.89 8.43
N ALA A 94 -10.73 -12.78 8.90
CA ALA A 94 -9.96 -11.68 9.49
C ALA A 94 -9.24 -12.09 10.79
N GLU A 95 -9.92 -12.84 11.67
CA GLU A 95 -9.32 -13.38 12.91
C GLU A 95 -8.14 -14.31 12.57
N LYS A 96 -8.30 -15.22 11.60
CA LYS A 96 -7.19 -16.09 11.13
C LYS A 96 -5.99 -15.33 10.59
N LEU A 97 -6.20 -14.22 9.89
CA LEU A 97 -5.11 -13.38 9.38
C LEU A 97 -4.34 -12.70 10.51
N ILE A 98 -5.03 -12.30 11.58
CA ILE A 98 -4.41 -11.74 12.79
C ILE A 98 -3.63 -12.83 13.53
N ASP A 99 -4.27 -13.98 13.81
CA ASP A 99 -3.66 -15.10 14.53
C ASP A 99 -2.37 -15.60 13.86
N HIS A 100 -2.35 -15.65 12.52
CA HIS A 100 -1.16 -16.06 11.77
C HIS A 100 0.03 -15.12 12.01
N LEU A 101 -0.22 -13.82 12.09
CA LEU A 101 0.84 -12.83 12.33
C LEU A 101 1.24 -12.75 13.81
N ASP A 102 0.29 -12.91 14.74
CA ASP A 102 0.60 -12.95 16.18
C ASP A 102 1.44 -14.19 16.53
N TYR A 103 1.14 -15.34 15.92
CA TYR A 103 1.95 -16.56 16.06
C TYR A 103 3.38 -16.35 15.53
N HIS A 104 3.52 -15.70 14.37
CA HIS A 104 4.84 -15.40 13.80
C HIS A 104 5.58 -14.28 14.53
N ALA A 105 4.88 -13.35 15.17
CA ALA A 105 5.50 -12.29 15.99
C ALA A 105 6.11 -12.85 17.29
N GLY A 106 5.57 -13.95 17.82
CA GLY A 106 6.15 -14.67 18.98
C GLY A 106 7.47 -15.39 18.68
N ASP A 107 7.76 -15.67 17.40
CA ASP A 107 8.95 -16.41 16.94
C ASP A 107 9.96 -15.52 16.19
N MET A 108 9.74 -14.21 16.10
CA MET A 108 10.71 -13.29 15.52
C MET A 108 11.82 -13.00 16.56
N PRO A 109 13.08 -13.43 16.34
CA PRO A 109 14.18 -12.99 17.17
C PRO A 109 14.24 -11.46 17.10
N SER A 110 14.23 -10.82 18.26
CA SER A 110 14.39 -9.37 18.37
C SER A 110 15.68 -8.97 17.65
N ALA A 111 15.55 -8.35 16.48
CA ALA A 111 16.66 -7.79 15.72
C ALA A 111 17.11 -6.46 16.34
N ASN A 112 17.43 -6.50 17.64
CA ASN A 112 18.06 -5.43 18.41
C ASN A 112 18.90 -6.07 19.51
N ASP A 113 19.90 -6.85 19.10
CA ASP A 113 21.01 -7.23 19.96
C ASP A 113 22.27 -7.38 19.09
N GLU A 114 22.68 -6.30 18.44
CA GLU A 114 24.06 -6.17 17.93
C GLU A 114 24.56 -4.73 18.18
N ASN A 115 25.21 -4.60 19.35
CA ASN A 115 26.41 -3.82 19.70
C ASN A 115 26.48 -2.31 19.40
#